data_AF-A0A316E2S4-F1
#
_entry.id   AF-A0A316E2S4-F1
#
_cell.length_a   1.000
_cell.length_b   1.000
_cell.length_c   1.000
_cell.angle_alpha   90.00
_cell.angle_beta   90.00
_cell.angle_gamma   90.00
#
_symmetry.space_group_name_H-M   'P 1'
#
loop_
_entity.id
_entity.type
_entity.pdbx_description
1 polymer ?
#
loop_
_entity_poly.entity_id
_entity_poly.type
_entity_poly.pdbx_seq_one_letter_code
_entity_poly.pdbx_strand_id
1 'polypeptide(L)'
;MKRMRFKSITMVLALLAIGVYGQEQRKTFNEVFNVNPETVLDINTSNVDIEFETWNKNQIAVEATIILDGATEEEAKEYFEQADIEIVGNSKKVSIVTGAENAWGFKFTGGGLEDFDIDIPDFHFEMPEMPEMDIHDLHIDLSDMPMPPVPAVEFDYEAYKKDGEEYLKKWQKKFDKGFNKEYEKKMEAWGEKMAAKQEAMAKRQEAMAEKREAMIEKRMEAQERQMEARAMVMEKRAKEMEERKEHVLELHEKHGNEPTVFYYSTEKGKKKFKVRKSIKVKMPKGTKINMNVRHGAVKLAENTKNINAKLSYSTLWATTIDGDETTITTSYSPVRVKRWNYGLLQADYSDDVDLNEVLNLRLSATSSDVTIHKLLKHAIIHTKMGPLKINAISDSFKDIDISIENAEMTCDLPQSDFVITINQTMSKLTTPPSLALDRTQKDKNVVLTGYNQNINSSRSIYINSKYSEVVLKE
;
A
#
# COMPACT_ATOMS: atom_id res chain seq x y z
N MET A 1 -33.06 -35.64 45.17
CA MET A 1 -31.67 -35.89 44.70
C MET A 1 -31.05 -34.57 44.26
N LYS A 2 -30.00 -34.12 44.97
CA LYS A 2 -29.35 -32.82 44.81
C LYS A 2 -28.49 -32.81 43.53
N ARG A 3 -28.73 -31.88 42.62
CA ARG A 3 -27.88 -31.62 41.43
C ARG A 3 -26.49 -31.17 41.90
N MET A 4 -25.47 -31.98 41.66
CA MET A 4 -24.07 -31.57 41.81
C MET A 4 -23.68 -30.62 40.67
N ARG A 5 -23.41 -29.37 41.02
CA ARG A 5 -22.73 -28.41 40.15
C ARG A 5 -21.26 -28.81 40.07
N PHE A 6 -20.80 -29.20 38.88
CA PHE A 6 -19.37 -29.30 38.59
C PHE A 6 -18.76 -27.91 38.69
N LYS A 7 -17.90 -27.70 39.70
CA LYS A 7 -17.06 -26.51 39.81
C LYS A 7 -15.88 -26.69 38.85
N SER A 8 -15.72 -25.78 37.91
CA SER A 8 -14.54 -25.67 37.06
C SER A 8 -13.31 -25.45 37.94
N ILE A 9 -12.40 -26.41 37.97
CA ILE A 9 -11.09 -26.28 38.62
C ILE A 9 -10.14 -25.73 37.55
N THR A 10 -9.81 -24.45 37.66
CA THR A 10 -8.70 -23.82 36.95
C THR A 10 -7.42 -24.28 37.66
N MET A 11 -6.71 -25.25 37.10
CA MET A 11 -5.38 -25.64 37.59
C MET A 11 -4.34 -24.87 36.79
N VAL A 12 -3.92 -23.73 37.34
CA VAL A 12 -2.75 -22.97 36.85
C VAL A 12 -1.51 -23.64 37.42
N LEU A 13 -0.70 -24.27 36.57
CA LEU A 13 0.58 -24.85 36.97
C LEU A 13 1.70 -24.12 36.21
N ALA A 14 2.10 -22.96 36.72
CA ALA A 14 3.24 -22.22 36.20
C ALA A 14 4.55 -22.88 36.67
N LEU A 15 5.12 -23.75 35.83
CA LEU A 15 6.46 -24.31 36.02
C LEU A 15 7.48 -23.39 35.36
N LEU A 16 8.12 -22.53 36.16
CA LEU A 16 9.27 -21.72 35.77
C LEU A 16 10.54 -22.58 35.85
N ALA A 17 11.13 -22.91 34.71
CA ALA A 17 12.46 -23.50 34.62
C ALA A 17 13.44 -22.49 34.01
N ILE A 18 14.39 -22.00 34.81
CA ILE A 18 15.50 -21.14 34.36
C ILE A 18 16.71 -22.05 34.25
N GLY A 19 17.28 -22.18 33.04
CA GLY A 19 18.51 -22.94 32.80
C GLY A 19 19.54 -22.07 32.12
N VAL A 20 20.76 -22.06 32.65
CA VAL A 20 21.91 -21.38 32.05
C VAL A 20 22.73 -22.42 31.27
N TYR A 21 22.67 -22.37 29.95
CA TYR A 21 23.62 -23.05 29.08
C TYR A 21 24.31 -21.97 28.25
N GLY A 22 25.59 -21.72 28.55
CA GLY A 22 26.52 -20.88 27.78
C GLY A 22 25.93 -19.64 27.07
N GLN A 23 26.09 -18.45 27.66
CA GLN A 23 25.84 -17.15 27.03
C GLN A 23 24.39 -16.85 26.57
N GLU A 24 23.47 -17.82 26.62
CA GLU A 24 22.04 -17.68 26.31
C GLU A 24 21.17 -17.72 27.59
N GLN A 25 20.31 -16.71 27.76
CA GLN A 25 19.31 -16.64 28.83
C GLN A 25 17.93 -17.01 28.28
N ARG A 26 17.23 -17.97 28.90
CA ARG A 26 15.94 -18.49 28.40
C ARG A 26 14.83 -18.35 29.44
N LYS A 27 13.64 -17.93 28.98
CA LYS A 27 12.38 -17.97 29.76
C LYS A 27 11.29 -18.66 28.95
N THR A 28 10.65 -19.66 29.53
CA THR A 28 9.54 -20.40 28.91
C THR A 28 8.27 -20.27 29.75
N PHE A 29 7.14 -20.04 29.07
CA PHE A 29 5.81 -19.94 29.64
C PHE A 29 4.96 -21.08 29.06
N ASN A 30 4.28 -21.82 29.94
CA ASN A 30 3.45 -22.95 29.56
C ASN A 30 2.05 -22.77 30.13
N GLU A 31 1.05 -22.67 29.26
CA GLU A 31 -0.36 -22.53 29.65
C GLU A 31 -1.21 -23.57 28.94
N VAL A 32 -2.20 -24.13 29.65
CA VAL A 32 -3.11 -25.14 29.11
C VAL A 32 -4.55 -24.78 29.44
N PHE A 33 -5.37 -24.67 28.40
CA PHE A 33 -6.79 -24.33 28.49
C PHE A 33 -7.64 -25.52 28.05
N ASN A 34 -8.65 -25.87 28.85
CA ASN A 34 -9.70 -26.79 28.40
C ASN A 34 -10.67 -26.02 27.48
N VAL A 35 -10.93 -26.56 26.30
CA VAL A 35 -11.67 -25.88 25.22
C VAL A 35 -12.80 -26.73 24.68
N ASN A 36 -13.76 -26.06 24.04
CA ASN A 36 -14.90 -26.68 23.39
C ASN A 36 -14.76 -26.55 21.85
N PRO A 37 -15.59 -27.24 21.04
CA PRO A 37 -15.52 -27.13 19.58
C PRO A 37 -15.70 -25.71 19.02
N GLU A 38 -16.46 -24.86 19.73
CA GLU A 38 -16.72 -23.46 19.35
C GLU A 38 -15.65 -22.48 19.84
N THR A 39 -14.53 -22.96 20.38
CA THR A 39 -13.49 -22.08 20.91
C THR A 39 -12.76 -21.36 19.78
N VAL A 40 -12.60 -20.05 19.92
CA VAL A 40 -11.81 -19.21 19.02
C VAL A 40 -10.45 -18.94 19.64
N LEU A 41 -9.39 -19.18 18.88
CA LEU A 41 -8.03 -18.79 19.23
C LEU A 41 -7.71 -17.46 18.58
N ASP A 42 -7.43 -16.45 19.38
CA ASP A 42 -7.14 -15.08 18.95
C ASP A 42 -5.68 -14.74 19.26
N ILE A 43 -4.91 -14.37 18.25
CA ILE A 43 -3.47 -14.19 18.35
C ILE A 43 -3.13 -12.81 17.81
N ASN A 44 -2.52 -11.96 18.64
CA ASN A 44 -2.03 -10.66 18.24
C ASN A 44 -0.58 -10.50 18.69
N THR A 45 0.36 -10.76 17.79
CA THR A 45 1.77 -10.85 18.14
C THR A 45 2.64 -10.00 17.25
N SER A 46 3.66 -9.40 17.85
CA SER A 46 4.73 -8.71 17.12
C SER A 46 6.08 -9.31 17.45
N ASN A 47 6.94 -9.49 16.43
CA ASN A 47 8.30 -9.98 16.60
C ASN A 47 8.37 -11.39 17.23
N VAL A 48 7.54 -12.32 16.72
CA VAL A 48 7.40 -13.69 17.26
C VAL A 48 7.17 -14.69 16.13
N ASP A 49 7.86 -15.83 16.21
CA ASP A 49 7.56 -16.99 15.36
C ASP A 49 6.49 -17.87 16.00
N ILE A 50 5.49 -18.29 15.23
CA ILE A 50 4.38 -19.11 15.71
C ILE A 50 4.34 -20.42 14.94
N GLU A 51 4.32 -21.53 15.68
CA GLU A 51 4.13 -22.87 15.13
C GLU A 51 2.87 -23.51 15.71
N PHE A 52 1.99 -23.98 14.83
CA PHE A 52 0.78 -24.69 15.23
C PHE A 52 0.93 -26.19 15.04
N GLU A 53 0.42 -26.95 15.99
CA GLU A 53 0.22 -28.40 15.91
C GLU A 53 -1.23 -28.74 16.22
N THR A 54 -1.81 -29.72 15.53
CA THR A 54 -3.14 -30.25 15.86
C THR A 54 -3.03 -31.58 16.61
N TRP A 55 -3.95 -31.81 17.55
CA TRP A 55 -4.05 -33.06 18.32
C TRP A 55 -5.49 -33.48 18.60
N ASN A 56 -5.67 -34.69 19.12
CA ASN A 56 -6.98 -35.25 19.47
C ASN A 56 -7.30 -35.05 20.97
N LYS A 57 -7.09 -33.85 21.50
CA LYS A 57 -7.44 -33.47 22.88
C LYS A 57 -8.27 -32.19 22.85
N ASN A 58 -9.26 -32.08 23.73
CA ASN A 58 -10.09 -30.88 23.90
C ASN A 58 -9.39 -29.82 24.75
N GLN A 59 -8.13 -29.54 24.41
CA GLN A 59 -7.26 -28.63 25.14
C GLN A 59 -6.46 -27.81 24.14
N ILE A 60 -6.22 -26.54 24.45
CA ILE A 60 -5.22 -25.73 23.78
C ILE A 60 -4.03 -25.60 24.74
N ALA A 61 -2.85 -26.04 24.32
CA ALA A 61 -1.61 -25.83 25.05
C ALA A 61 -0.75 -24.81 24.31
N VAL A 62 -0.26 -23.81 25.04
CA VAL A 62 0.57 -22.73 24.53
C VAL A 62 1.90 -22.78 25.26
N GLU A 63 2.98 -22.93 24.50
CA GLU A 63 4.36 -22.88 24.98
C GLU A 63 5.04 -21.66 24.32
N ALA A 64 5.29 -20.60 25.10
CA ALA A 64 6.00 -19.42 24.63
C ALA A 64 7.42 -19.43 25.18
N THR A 65 8.42 -19.28 24.32
CA THR A 65 9.83 -19.27 24.69
C THR A 65 10.49 -17.96 24.23
N ILE A 66 11.17 -17.29 25.15
CA ILE A 66 12.01 -16.13 24.89
C ILE A 66 13.46 -16.52 25.16
N ILE A 67 14.35 -16.29 24.19
CA ILE A 67 15.79 -16.53 24.30
C ILE A 67 16.51 -15.21 24.05
N LEU A 68 17.35 -14.81 25.00
CA LEU A 68 18.23 -13.66 24.92
C LEU A 68 19.66 -14.16 24.75
N ASP A 69 20.29 -13.85 23.63
CA ASP A 69 21.68 -14.20 23.32
C ASP A 69 22.57 -12.95 23.45
N GLY A 70 23.61 -13.06 24.29
CA GLY A 70 24.55 -11.98 24.59
C GLY A 70 24.12 -11.01 25.71
N ALA A 71 23.02 -11.29 26.40
CA ALA A 71 22.56 -10.51 27.56
C ALA A 71 23.19 -11.02 28.87
N THR A 72 23.53 -10.12 29.77
CA THR A 72 23.89 -10.48 31.16
C THR A 72 22.65 -10.91 31.95
N GLU A 73 22.84 -11.59 33.09
CA GLU A 73 21.71 -12.03 33.93
C GLU A 73 20.83 -10.86 34.41
N GLU A 74 21.43 -9.72 34.75
CA GLU A 74 20.71 -8.52 35.18
C GLU A 74 19.89 -7.90 34.04
N GLU A 75 20.48 -7.76 32.86
CA GLU A 75 19.81 -7.25 31.65
C GLU A 75 18.68 -8.19 31.21
N ALA A 76 18.90 -9.51 31.30
CA ALA A 76 17.88 -10.51 30.98
C ALA A 76 16.71 -10.44 31.97
N LYS A 77 16.98 -10.24 33.25
CA LYS A 77 15.94 -10.08 34.27
C LYS A 77 15.11 -8.83 34.03
N GLU A 78 15.74 -7.70 33.73
CA GLU A 78 15.06 -6.44 33.37
C GLU A 78 14.18 -6.63 32.13
N TYR A 79 14.70 -7.28 31.09
CA TYR A 79 13.92 -7.60 29.89
C TYR A 79 12.72 -8.49 30.20
N PHE A 80 12.90 -9.54 31.01
CA PHE A 80 11.84 -10.48 31.34
C PHE A 80 10.78 -9.94 32.30
N GLU A 81 11.08 -8.85 33.02
CA GLU A 81 10.11 -8.11 33.83
C GLU A 81 9.30 -7.12 32.98
N GLN A 82 9.88 -6.59 31.90
CA GLN A 82 9.21 -5.69 30.95
C GLN A 82 8.53 -6.40 29.77
N ALA A 83 8.93 -7.65 29.47
CA ALA A 83 8.39 -8.40 28.34
C ALA A 83 6.96 -8.88 28.63
N ASP A 84 5.99 -8.06 28.22
CA ASP A 84 4.56 -8.37 28.28
C ASP A 84 4.18 -9.42 27.22
N ILE A 85 4.23 -10.70 27.62
CA ILE A 85 3.50 -11.79 26.96
C ILE A 85 2.28 -12.08 27.82
N GLU A 86 1.09 -11.84 27.26
CA GLU A 86 -0.18 -12.12 27.93
C GLU A 86 -0.87 -13.30 27.25
N ILE A 87 -1.11 -14.37 28.01
CA ILE A 87 -1.82 -15.56 27.58
C ILE A 87 -3.01 -15.74 28.52
N VAL A 88 -4.21 -15.44 28.03
CA VAL A 88 -5.45 -15.51 28.82
C VAL A 88 -6.49 -16.30 28.05
N GLY A 89 -7.29 -17.11 28.74
CA GLY A 89 -8.26 -17.93 28.04
C GLY A 89 -9.30 -18.57 28.95
N ASN A 90 -10.42 -18.94 28.33
CA ASN A 90 -11.47 -19.75 28.91
C ASN A 90 -12.01 -20.74 27.86
N SER A 91 -13.10 -21.44 28.19
CA SER A 91 -13.70 -22.45 27.30
C SER A 91 -14.27 -21.92 25.98
N LYS A 92 -14.33 -20.60 25.76
CA LYS A 92 -14.88 -19.96 24.55
C LYS A 92 -13.82 -19.22 23.74
N LYS A 93 -12.83 -18.61 24.39
CA LYS A 93 -11.78 -17.84 23.73
C LYS A 93 -10.45 -18.04 24.43
N VAL A 94 -9.40 -18.29 23.66
CA VAL A 94 -8.00 -18.24 24.11
C VAL A 94 -7.32 -17.09 23.36
N SER A 95 -6.66 -16.19 24.08
CA SER A 95 -6.01 -14.98 23.55
C SER A 95 -4.52 -15.00 23.86
N ILE A 96 -3.69 -14.75 22.85
CA ILE A 96 -2.24 -14.65 22.97
C ILE A 96 -1.83 -13.26 22.46
N VAL A 97 -1.24 -12.43 23.31
CA VAL A 97 -0.79 -11.08 22.95
C VAL A 97 0.69 -10.90 23.30
N THR A 98 1.47 -10.34 22.38
CA THR A 98 2.88 -9.97 22.63
C THR A 98 3.23 -8.57 22.13
N GLY A 99 4.03 -7.85 22.93
CA GLY A 99 4.59 -6.53 22.59
C GLY A 99 3.90 -5.39 23.35
N ALA A 100 4.68 -4.40 23.80
CA ALA A 100 4.20 -3.29 24.65
C ALA A 100 3.10 -2.45 23.96
N GLU A 101 3.24 -2.20 22.65
CA GLU A 101 2.23 -1.50 21.84
C GLU A 101 0.92 -2.30 21.71
N ASN A 102 1.02 -3.63 21.64
CA ASN A 102 -0.14 -4.53 21.51
C ASN A 102 -0.83 -4.78 22.87
N ALA A 103 -0.08 -4.78 23.97
CA ALA A 103 -0.58 -4.98 25.33
C ALA A 103 -1.31 -3.72 25.87
N TRP A 104 -0.95 -2.52 25.41
CA TRP A 104 -1.66 -1.28 25.77
C TRP A 104 -3.12 -1.26 25.30
N GLY A 105 -3.42 -1.86 24.15
CA GLY A 105 -4.81 -2.02 23.68
C GLY A 105 -5.67 -2.91 24.58
N PHE A 106 -5.07 -3.86 25.31
CA PHE A 106 -5.79 -4.78 26.19
C PHE A 106 -6.28 -4.10 27.47
N LYS A 107 -5.52 -3.17 28.03
CA LYS A 107 -5.88 -2.42 29.27
C LYS A 107 -7.06 -1.46 29.11
N PHE A 108 -7.46 -1.13 27.89
CA PHE A 108 -8.54 -0.18 27.60
C PHE A 108 -9.82 -0.80 27.00
N THR A 109 -9.95 -2.14 26.97
CA THR A 109 -11.20 -2.79 26.51
C THR A 109 -12.30 -2.80 27.59
N GLY A 110 -12.57 -1.61 28.13
CA GLY A 110 -13.69 -1.27 28.98
C GLY A 110 -14.43 -0.04 28.41
N GLY A 111 -15.01 -0.19 27.21
CA GLY A 111 -15.96 0.76 26.64
C GLY A 111 -15.39 1.79 25.65
N GLY A 112 -16.09 1.95 24.52
CA GLY A 112 -15.95 3.09 23.60
C GLY A 112 -15.11 2.80 22.36
N LEU A 113 -15.80 2.58 21.23
CA LEU A 113 -15.26 2.92 19.92
C LEU A 113 -15.29 4.44 19.82
N GLU A 114 -14.13 5.11 19.80
CA GLU A 114 -13.94 6.43 19.18
C GLU A 114 -12.43 6.73 19.13
N ASP A 115 -11.96 6.99 17.91
CA ASP A 115 -10.64 7.52 17.48
C ASP A 115 -9.35 6.94 18.06
N PHE A 116 -8.79 5.97 17.33
CA PHE A 116 -7.33 5.87 17.20
C PHE A 116 -6.90 6.67 15.98
N ASP A 117 -6.56 7.92 16.22
CA ASP A 117 -5.81 8.77 15.31
C ASP A 117 -4.40 8.19 15.18
N ILE A 118 -4.11 7.54 14.05
CA ILE A 118 -2.75 7.17 13.68
C ILE A 118 -2.13 8.44 13.13
N ASP A 119 -1.28 9.08 13.93
CA ASP A 119 -0.43 10.18 13.51
C ASP A 119 0.62 9.62 12.52
N ILE A 120 0.21 9.49 11.27
CA ILE A 120 1.15 9.39 10.14
C ILE A 120 1.88 10.73 10.18
N PRO A 121 3.23 10.78 10.34
CA PRO A 121 3.94 12.05 10.29
C PRO A 121 3.55 12.72 8.99
N ASP A 122 2.80 13.80 9.14
CA ASP A 122 2.21 14.55 8.04
C ASP A 122 3.35 14.88 7.08
N PHE A 123 3.32 14.25 5.90
CA PHE A 123 4.16 14.67 4.80
C PHE A 123 3.58 15.99 4.31
N HIS A 124 3.80 17.05 5.10
CA HIS A 124 3.65 18.42 4.67
C HIS A 124 4.68 18.63 3.56
N PHE A 125 4.22 18.49 2.33
CA PHE A 125 4.76 19.26 1.23
C PHE A 125 4.52 20.73 1.61
N GLU A 126 5.49 21.34 2.29
CA GLU A 126 5.64 22.79 2.22
C GLU A 126 5.94 23.08 0.75
N MET A 127 4.86 23.24 -0.04
CA MET A 127 4.96 23.98 -1.28
C MET A 127 5.61 25.30 -0.89
N PRO A 128 6.78 25.64 -1.46
CA PRO A 128 7.36 26.94 -1.19
C PRO A 128 6.30 27.98 -1.52
N GLU A 129 5.92 28.81 -0.55
CA GLU A 129 5.05 29.94 -0.79
C GLU A 129 5.57 30.63 -2.05
N MET A 130 4.74 30.64 -3.10
CA MET A 130 5.06 31.45 -4.26
C MET A 130 5.20 32.87 -3.71
N PRO A 131 6.32 33.57 -3.96
CA PRO A 131 6.39 34.97 -3.60
C PRO A 131 5.16 35.61 -4.23
N GLU A 132 4.34 36.27 -3.41
CA GLU A 132 3.17 37.00 -3.89
C GLU A 132 3.64 37.81 -5.10
N MET A 133 3.09 37.49 -6.28
CA MET A 133 3.30 38.37 -7.41
C MET A 133 2.58 39.65 -7.03
N ASP A 134 3.36 40.65 -6.65
CA ASP A 134 2.85 41.98 -6.46
C ASP A 134 2.44 42.52 -7.84
N ILE A 135 1.20 42.22 -8.22
CA ILE A 135 0.54 42.66 -9.44
C ILE A 135 0.37 44.19 -9.49
N HIS A 136 0.82 44.92 -8.46
CA HIS A 136 0.85 46.38 -8.45
C HIS A 136 1.86 46.99 -9.42
N ASP A 137 2.87 46.23 -9.90
CA ASP A 137 3.86 46.76 -10.87
C ASP A 137 3.39 46.74 -12.34
N LEU A 138 2.18 46.24 -12.62
CA LEU A 138 1.56 46.30 -13.96
C LEU A 138 0.65 47.53 -14.16
N HIS A 139 0.53 48.41 -13.17
CA HIS A 139 -0.22 49.65 -13.33
C HIS A 139 0.57 50.67 -14.16
N ILE A 140 0.10 50.91 -15.38
CA ILE A 140 0.49 52.12 -16.13
C ILE A 140 -0.05 53.30 -15.33
N ASP A 141 0.85 54.00 -14.64
CA ASP A 141 0.55 55.23 -13.90
C ASP A 141 0.15 56.35 -14.88
N LEU A 142 -1.16 56.49 -15.11
CA LEU A 142 -1.77 57.51 -15.97
C LEU A 142 -2.11 58.80 -15.21
N SER A 143 -1.69 58.92 -13.93
CA SER A 143 -2.14 59.97 -13.01
C SER A 143 -1.82 61.40 -13.48
N ASP A 144 -0.80 61.55 -14.34
CA ASP A 144 -0.35 62.85 -14.86
C ASP A 144 -0.76 63.11 -16.33
N MET A 145 -1.67 62.33 -16.91
CA MET A 145 -2.14 62.59 -18.27
C MET A 145 -2.87 63.95 -18.32
N PRO A 146 -2.45 64.90 -19.18
CA PRO A 146 -3.14 66.18 -19.25
C PRO A 146 -4.54 65.95 -19.81
N MET A 147 -5.57 66.28 -19.03
CA MET A 147 -6.96 66.11 -19.46
C MET A 147 -7.28 67.02 -20.65
N PRO A 148 -8.07 66.54 -21.64
CA PRO A 148 -8.52 67.38 -22.73
C PRO A 148 -9.36 68.55 -22.17
N PRO A 149 -9.26 69.75 -22.76
CA PRO A 149 -10.02 70.89 -22.30
C PRO A 149 -11.51 70.62 -22.47
N VAL A 150 -12.27 70.72 -21.37
CA VAL A 150 -13.73 70.58 -21.39
C VAL A 150 -14.31 71.85 -22.04
N PRO A 151 -15.07 71.76 -23.15
CA PRO A 151 -15.63 72.95 -23.76
C PRO A 151 -16.71 73.53 -22.84
N ALA A 152 -16.62 74.82 -22.52
CA ALA A 152 -17.63 75.54 -21.75
C ALA A 152 -18.89 75.89 -22.57
N VAL A 153 -19.31 74.99 -23.47
CA VAL A 153 -20.48 75.18 -24.33
C VAL A 153 -21.44 74.03 -24.07
N GLU A 154 -22.47 74.28 -23.27
CA GLU A 154 -23.55 73.32 -23.03
C GLU A 154 -24.26 72.98 -24.34
N PHE A 155 -24.54 71.68 -24.53
CA PHE A 155 -25.19 71.17 -25.73
C PHE A 155 -26.69 71.45 -25.64
N ASP A 156 -27.18 72.29 -26.55
CA ASP A 156 -28.59 72.70 -26.63
C ASP A 156 -29.38 71.69 -27.48
N TYR A 157 -30.13 70.84 -26.79
CA TYR A 157 -30.94 69.78 -27.40
C TYR A 157 -32.11 70.31 -28.23
N GLU A 158 -32.69 71.46 -27.89
CA GLU A 158 -33.82 72.00 -28.65
C GLU A 158 -33.36 72.64 -29.96
N ALA A 159 -32.23 73.35 -29.93
CA ALA A 159 -31.59 73.88 -31.13
C ALA A 159 -31.13 72.76 -32.08
N TYR A 160 -30.59 71.66 -31.54
CA TYR A 160 -30.24 70.48 -32.34
C TYR A 160 -31.47 69.83 -32.99
N LYS A 161 -32.58 69.71 -32.27
CA LYS A 161 -33.80 69.09 -32.81
C LYS A 161 -34.41 69.89 -33.96
N LYS A 162 -34.16 71.19 -34.02
CA LYS A 162 -34.69 72.11 -35.03
C LYS A 162 -33.78 72.26 -36.25
N ASP A 163 -32.47 72.38 -36.06
CA ASP A 163 -31.49 72.68 -37.13
C ASP A 163 -30.55 71.50 -37.46
N GLY A 164 -30.65 70.39 -36.72
CA GLY A 164 -29.99 69.11 -36.98
C GLY A 164 -28.50 69.23 -37.32
N GLU A 165 -28.17 68.91 -38.58
CA GLU A 165 -26.79 68.87 -39.09
C GLU A 165 -26.08 70.24 -39.08
N GLU A 166 -26.80 71.36 -39.22
CA GLU A 166 -26.18 72.69 -39.18
C GLU A 166 -25.73 73.06 -37.76
N TYR A 167 -26.49 72.66 -36.74
CA TYR A 167 -26.14 72.85 -35.33
C TYR A 167 -24.89 72.04 -34.96
N LEU A 168 -24.83 70.77 -35.38
CA LEU A 168 -23.65 69.91 -35.18
C LEU A 168 -22.39 70.49 -35.82
N LYS A 169 -22.47 71.01 -37.06
CA LYS A 169 -21.31 71.65 -37.72
C LYS A 169 -20.84 72.92 -37.00
N LYS A 170 -21.75 73.72 -36.43
CA LYS A 170 -21.40 74.91 -35.63
C LYS A 170 -20.83 74.54 -34.25
N TRP A 171 -21.36 73.50 -33.63
CA TRP A 171 -20.89 72.97 -32.34
C TRP A 171 -19.49 72.36 -32.49
N GLN A 172 -19.27 71.54 -33.53
CA GLN A 172 -17.96 70.96 -33.86
C GLN A 172 -16.90 72.05 -34.13
N LYS A 173 -17.23 73.12 -34.87
CA LYS A 173 -16.31 74.27 -35.07
C LYS A 173 -15.98 75.04 -33.78
N LYS A 174 -16.83 75.00 -32.75
CA LYS A 174 -16.57 75.61 -31.44
C LYS A 174 -15.75 74.68 -30.55
N PHE A 175 -15.98 73.37 -30.64
CA PHE A 175 -15.24 72.32 -29.95
C PHE A 175 -13.77 72.26 -30.41
N ASP A 176 -13.53 72.32 -31.73
CA ASP A 176 -12.16 72.30 -32.31
C ASP A 176 -11.30 73.51 -31.89
N LYS A 177 -11.90 74.64 -31.50
CA LYS A 177 -11.14 75.79 -30.98
C LYS A 177 -10.57 75.57 -29.57
N GLY A 178 -11.01 74.53 -28.86
CA GLY A 178 -10.50 74.14 -27.54
C GLY A 178 -9.17 73.38 -27.59
N PHE A 179 -8.87 72.70 -28.69
CA PHE A 179 -7.58 72.03 -28.90
C PHE A 179 -6.55 73.01 -29.47
N ASN A 180 -5.94 73.79 -28.58
CA ASN A 180 -4.90 74.75 -28.92
C ASN A 180 -3.51 74.06 -28.96
N LYS A 181 -2.53 74.68 -29.67
CA LYS A 181 -1.12 74.24 -29.74
C LYS A 181 -0.47 74.00 -28.35
N GLU A 182 -1.05 74.57 -27.29
CA GLU A 182 -0.56 74.41 -25.93
C GLU A 182 -0.89 73.04 -25.32
N TYR A 183 -2.06 72.47 -25.63
CA TYR A 183 -2.41 71.10 -25.24
C TYR A 183 -1.55 70.07 -25.99
N GLU A 184 -1.33 70.29 -27.29
CA GLU A 184 -0.46 69.46 -28.13
C GLU A 184 0.97 69.41 -27.57
N LYS A 185 1.54 70.56 -27.20
CA LYS A 185 2.85 70.63 -26.53
C LYS A 185 2.89 69.94 -25.16
N LYS A 186 1.80 69.98 -24.38
CA LYS A 186 1.72 69.30 -23.08
C LYS A 186 1.66 67.77 -23.25
N MET A 187 0.95 67.29 -24.27
CA MET A 187 0.92 65.87 -24.64
C MET A 187 2.28 65.38 -25.17
N GLU A 188 2.97 66.17 -26.00
CA GLU A 188 4.33 65.84 -26.48
C GLU A 188 5.32 65.74 -25.31
N ALA A 189 5.34 66.73 -24.41
CA ALA A 189 6.22 66.72 -23.24
C ALA A 189 5.89 65.58 -22.26
N TRP A 190 4.62 65.21 -22.14
CA TRP A 190 4.20 64.05 -21.35
C TRP A 190 4.64 62.74 -22.03
N GLY A 191 4.49 62.63 -23.34
CA GLY A 191 4.95 61.50 -24.15
C GLY A 191 6.46 61.27 -24.04
N GLU A 192 7.28 62.33 -24.08
CA GLU A 192 8.73 62.23 -23.88
C GLU A 192 9.11 61.77 -22.47
N LYS A 193 8.43 62.28 -21.44
CA LYS A 193 8.65 61.83 -20.05
C LYS A 193 8.25 60.38 -19.86
N MET A 194 7.16 59.94 -20.47
CA MET A 194 6.72 58.55 -20.41
C MET A 194 7.67 57.63 -21.15
N ALA A 195 8.16 58.03 -22.34
CA ALA A 195 9.15 57.26 -23.08
C ALA A 195 10.44 57.06 -22.26
N ALA A 196 10.95 58.12 -21.60
CA ALA A 196 12.11 58.02 -20.73
C ALA A 196 11.86 57.16 -19.47
N LYS A 197 10.68 57.27 -18.84
CA LYS A 197 10.29 56.46 -17.67
C LYS A 197 10.09 54.99 -18.06
N GLN A 198 9.57 54.73 -19.25
CA GLN A 198 9.33 53.39 -19.80
C GLN A 198 10.65 52.72 -20.20
N GLU A 199 11.61 53.45 -20.76
CA GLU A 199 12.96 52.93 -21.02
C GLU A 199 13.72 52.62 -19.72
N ALA A 200 13.61 53.47 -18.69
CA ALA A 200 14.19 53.22 -17.38
C ALA A 200 13.54 52.04 -16.65
N MET A 201 12.21 51.89 -16.76
CA MET A 201 11.49 50.70 -16.27
C MET A 201 11.91 49.44 -17.02
N ALA A 202 12.03 49.48 -18.35
CA ALA A 202 12.46 48.34 -19.16
C ALA A 202 13.85 47.85 -18.73
N LYS A 203 14.82 48.76 -18.56
CA LYS A 203 16.16 48.42 -18.05
C LYS A 203 16.13 47.84 -16.63
N ARG A 204 15.23 48.34 -15.77
CA ARG A 204 15.07 47.82 -14.41
C ARG A 204 14.38 46.45 -14.39
N GLN A 205 13.43 46.21 -15.30
CA GLN A 205 12.78 44.92 -15.47
C GLN A 205 13.74 43.88 -16.03
N GLU A 206 14.55 44.21 -17.04
CA GLU A 206 15.60 43.32 -17.56
C GLU A 206 16.62 42.96 -16.46
N ALA A 207 17.13 43.94 -15.71
CA ALA A 207 18.07 43.68 -14.62
C ALA A 207 17.45 42.86 -13.46
N MET A 208 16.15 42.99 -13.22
CA MET A 208 15.42 42.16 -12.25
C MET A 208 15.14 40.76 -12.80
N ALA A 209 14.86 40.62 -14.09
CA ALA A 209 14.67 39.33 -14.76
C ALA A 209 15.97 38.51 -14.73
N GLU A 210 17.13 39.10 -15.08
CA GLU A 210 18.43 38.44 -14.99
C GLU A 210 18.75 38.00 -13.54
N LYS A 211 18.49 38.85 -12.55
CA LYS A 211 18.68 38.49 -11.13
C LYS A 211 17.74 37.38 -10.69
N ARG A 212 16.51 37.35 -11.22
CA ARG A 212 15.51 36.33 -10.93
C ARG A 212 15.89 35.00 -11.57
N GLU A 213 16.33 34.99 -12.82
CA GLU A 213 16.85 33.81 -13.51
C GLU A 213 18.07 33.23 -12.78
N ALA A 214 19.05 34.07 -12.42
CA ALA A 214 20.21 33.62 -11.66
C ALA A 214 19.86 33.08 -10.25
N MET A 215 18.80 33.60 -9.62
CA MET A 215 18.30 33.08 -8.34
C MET A 215 17.57 31.74 -8.53
N ILE A 216 16.76 31.62 -9.58
CA ILE A 216 16.05 30.38 -9.92
C ILE A 216 17.06 29.28 -10.26
N GLU A 217 18.07 29.58 -11.08
CA GLU A 217 19.14 28.64 -11.45
C GLU A 217 19.90 28.14 -10.21
N LYS A 218 20.35 29.05 -9.33
CA LYS A 218 21.00 28.66 -8.06
C LYS A 218 20.10 27.84 -7.14
N ARG A 219 18.79 28.11 -7.13
CA ARG A 219 17.83 27.39 -6.31
C ARG A 219 17.51 26.01 -6.89
N MET A 220 17.43 25.89 -8.21
CA MET A 220 17.29 24.64 -8.95
C MET A 220 18.52 23.76 -8.74
N GLU A 221 19.74 24.28 -8.87
CA GLU A 221 20.97 23.53 -8.58
C GLU A 221 21.05 23.07 -7.12
N ALA A 222 20.61 23.90 -6.16
CA ALA A 222 20.59 23.52 -4.75
C ALA A 222 19.54 22.43 -4.47
N GLN A 223 18.40 22.51 -5.14
CA GLN A 223 17.33 21.52 -5.05
C GLN A 223 17.71 20.20 -5.72
N GLU A 224 18.36 20.26 -6.88
CA GLU A 224 18.92 19.10 -7.59
C GLU A 224 20.00 18.43 -6.75
N ARG A 225 20.95 19.18 -6.17
CA ARG A 225 21.93 18.63 -5.22
C ARG A 225 21.29 18.01 -3.98
N GLN A 226 20.21 18.59 -3.44
CA GLN A 226 19.47 17.98 -2.34
C GLN A 226 18.72 16.71 -2.78
N MET A 227 18.15 16.71 -3.99
CA MET A 227 17.42 15.58 -4.54
C MET A 227 18.37 14.44 -4.89
N GLU A 228 19.53 14.73 -5.46
CA GLU A 228 20.63 13.78 -5.70
C GLU A 228 21.21 13.25 -4.39
N ALA A 229 21.45 14.10 -3.38
CA ALA A 229 21.88 13.63 -2.07
C ALA A 229 20.84 12.73 -1.41
N ARG A 230 19.54 13.08 -1.51
CA ARG A 230 18.43 12.24 -1.03
C ARG A 230 18.29 10.97 -1.84
N ALA A 231 18.46 11.01 -3.17
CA ALA A 231 18.43 9.87 -4.06
C ALA A 231 19.60 8.93 -3.78
N MET A 232 20.81 9.45 -3.57
CA MET A 232 21.98 8.67 -3.15
C MET A 232 21.78 8.04 -1.77
N VAL A 233 21.20 8.76 -0.80
CA VAL A 233 20.88 8.20 0.53
C VAL A 233 19.77 7.15 0.43
N MET A 234 18.77 7.36 -0.42
CA MET A 234 17.67 6.41 -0.67
C MET A 234 18.15 5.20 -1.45
N GLU A 235 19.02 5.35 -2.43
CA GLU A 235 19.63 4.27 -3.21
C GLU A 235 20.61 3.49 -2.34
N LYS A 236 21.39 4.16 -1.48
CA LYS A 236 22.24 3.49 -0.50
C LYS A 236 21.41 2.75 0.55
N ARG A 237 20.29 3.33 1.02
CA ARG A 237 19.34 2.64 1.91
C ARG A 237 18.60 1.51 1.20
N ALA A 238 18.28 1.66 -0.07
CA ALA A 238 17.61 0.64 -0.89
C ALA A 238 18.57 -0.51 -1.15
N LYS A 239 19.82 -0.25 -1.54
CA LYS A 239 20.90 -1.24 -1.64
C LYS A 239 21.21 -1.90 -0.31
N GLU A 240 21.30 -1.15 0.79
CA GLU A 240 21.46 -1.74 2.14
C GLU A 240 20.24 -2.58 2.54
N MET A 241 19.02 -2.17 2.16
CA MET A 241 17.80 -2.96 2.39
C MET A 241 17.70 -4.17 1.47
N GLU A 242 18.18 -4.08 0.24
CA GLU A 242 18.18 -5.13 -0.78
C GLU A 242 19.27 -6.14 -0.47
N GLU A 243 20.49 -5.72 -0.11
CA GLU A 243 21.53 -6.57 0.47
C GLU A 243 21.06 -7.19 1.79
N ARG A 244 20.33 -6.46 2.63
CA ARG A 244 19.73 -7.02 3.86
C ARG A 244 18.58 -7.98 3.54
N LYS A 245 17.81 -7.75 2.47
CA LYS A 245 16.70 -8.59 2.01
C LYS A 245 17.23 -9.84 1.35
N GLU A 246 18.26 -9.74 0.50
CA GLU A 246 19.02 -10.85 -0.08
C GLU A 246 19.75 -11.64 1.01
N HIS A 247 20.36 -10.98 2.00
CA HIS A 247 20.96 -11.68 3.13
C HIS A 247 19.89 -12.36 4.02
N VAL A 248 18.71 -11.76 4.19
CA VAL A 248 17.57 -12.37 4.90
C VAL A 248 16.90 -13.48 4.08
N LEU A 249 16.85 -13.38 2.75
CA LEU A 249 16.34 -14.37 1.81
C LEU A 249 17.32 -15.54 1.65
N GLU A 250 18.62 -15.30 1.54
CA GLU A 250 19.67 -16.34 1.57
C GLU A 250 19.67 -17.06 2.92
N LEU A 251 19.48 -16.34 4.03
CA LEU A 251 19.29 -16.96 5.34
C LEU A 251 17.98 -17.77 5.39
N HIS A 252 16.89 -17.31 4.78
CA HIS A 252 15.62 -18.05 4.71
C HIS A 252 15.68 -19.29 3.79
N GLU A 253 16.43 -19.23 2.67
CA GLU A 253 16.62 -20.37 1.76
C GLU A 253 17.55 -21.43 2.36
N LYS A 254 18.59 -21.04 3.10
CA LYS A 254 19.52 -21.98 3.75
C LYS A 254 19.03 -22.46 5.12
N HIS A 255 18.20 -21.69 5.82
CA HIS A 255 17.75 -21.98 7.19
C HIS A 255 16.23 -21.86 7.35
N GLY A 256 15.46 -22.66 6.61
CA GLY A 256 14.01 -22.80 6.82
C GLY A 256 13.58 -23.34 8.21
N ASN A 257 14.46 -23.30 9.21
CA ASN A 257 14.27 -23.79 10.56
C ASN A 257 14.97 -22.93 11.65
N GLU A 258 15.57 -21.78 11.32
CA GLU A 258 16.18 -20.90 12.33
C GLU A 258 15.21 -19.78 12.77
N PRO A 259 15.10 -19.48 14.08
CA PRO A 259 14.14 -18.49 14.58
C PRO A 259 14.50 -17.06 14.19
N THR A 260 13.50 -16.22 13.93
CA THR A 260 13.67 -14.80 13.64
C THR A 260 14.40 -14.09 14.79
N VAL A 261 15.51 -13.42 14.47
CA VAL A 261 16.37 -12.72 15.44
C VAL A 261 16.05 -11.23 15.45
N PHE A 262 15.67 -10.71 16.61
CA PHE A 262 15.43 -9.29 16.86
C PHE A 262 16.57 -8.69 17.67
N TYR A 263 16.87 -7.41 17.49
CA TYR A 263 17.88 -6.71 18.30
C TYR A 263 17.18 -5.76 19.26
N TYR A 264 17.36 -5.98 20.57
CA TYR A 264 16.88 -5.05 21.58
C TYR A 264 17.99 -4.06 21.95
N SER A 265 17.65 -2.77 22.05
CA SER A 265 18.55 -1.71 22.49
C SER A 265 17.99 -1.07 23.75
N THR A 266 18.76 -1.07 24.83
CA THR A 266 18.42 -0.29 26.03
C THR A 266 18.66 1.20 25.80
N GLU A 267 17.93 2.08 26.50
CA GLU A 267 18.02 3.56 26.41
C GLU A 267 19.45 4.10 26.64
N LYS A 268 20.33 3.31 27.28
CA LYS A 268 21.75 3.66 27.48
C LYS A 268 22.68 3.21 26.33
N GLY A 269 22.12 2.91 25.16
CA GLY A 269 22.78 3.07 23.85
C GLY A 269 24.06 2.26 23.56
N LYS A 270 24.45 1.27 24.38
CA LYS A 270 25.75 0.59 24.17
C LYS A 270 25.74 -0.91 23.98
N LYS A 271 24.60 -1.61 24.12
CA LYS A 271 24.56 -3.06 23.88
C LYS A 271 23.28 -3.48 23.17
N LYS A 272 23.47 -4.13 22.02
CA LYS A 272 22.42 -4.82 21.27
C LYS A 272 22.55 -6.30 21.60
N PHE A 273 21.56 -6.87 22.26
CA PHE A 273 21.47 -8.33 22.41
C PHE A 273 20.39 -8.88 21.49
N LYS A 274 20.58 -10.14 21.08
CA LYS A 274 19.68 -10.84 20.17
C LYS A 274 18.54 -11.42 20.99
N VAL A 275 17.31 -11.15 20.57
CA VAL A 275 16.09 -11.67 21.16
C VAL A 275 15.43 -12.59 20.14
N ARG A 276 15.16 -13.82 20.53
CA ARG A 276 14.34 -14.77 19.77
C ARG A 276 13.09 -15.08 20.58
N LYS A 277 11.91 -14.93 19.97
CA LYS A 277 10.62 -15.26 20.60
C LYS A 277 9.91 -16.29 19.72
N SER A 278 9.49 -17.39 20.32
CA SER A 278 8.72 -18.42 19.65
C SER A 278 7.51 -18.82 20.48
N ILE A 279 6.40 -19.12 19.80
CA ILE A 279 5.17 -19.62 20.41
C ILE A 279 4.76 -20.89 19.69
N LYS A 280 4.64 -21.98 20.44
CA LYS A 280 4.09 -23.25 19.97
C LYS A 280 2.68 -23.40 20.50
N VAL A 281 1.72 -23.59 19.61
CA VAL A 281 0.31 -23.79 19.96
C VAL A 281 -0.14 -25.18 19.54
N LYS A 282 -0.54 -26.01 20.50
CA LYS A 282 -1.18 -27.31 20.27
C LYS A 282 -2.67 -27.16 20.47
N MET A 283 -3.49 -27.52 19.49
CA MET A 283 -4.93 -27.29 19.52
C MET A 283 -5.75 -28.46 18.91
N PRO A 284 -7.05 -28.59 19.23
CA PRO A 284 -7.92 -29.55 18.55
C PRO A 284 -8.05 -29.23 17.06
N LYS A 285 -8.30 -30.25 16.25
CA LYS A 285 -8.64 -30.07 14.82
C LYS A 285 -9.92 -29.23 14.67
N GLY A 286 -9.92 -28.32 13.70
CA GLY A 286 -11.09 -27.47 13.39
C GLY A 286 -11.30 -26.27 14.32
N THR A 287 -10.36 -26.00 15.24
CA THR A 287 -10.36 -24.76 16.04
C THR A 287 -10.32 -23.55 15.11
N LYS A 288 -11.22 -22.58 15.30
CA LYS A 288 -11.22 -21.32 14.55
C LYS A 288 -10.07 -20.43 15.03
N ILE A 289 -9.28 -19.91 14.09
CA ILE A 289 -8.08 -19.12 14.39
C ILE A 289 -8.26 -17.73 13.79
N ASN A 290 -8.18 -16.72 14.65
CA ASN A 290 -8.02 -15.33 14.28
C ASN A 290 -6.59 -14.93 14.63
N MET A 291 -5.83 -14.42 13.66
CA MET A 291 -4.45 -14.01 13.90
C MET A 291 -4.13 -12.66 13.24
N ASN A 292 -3.40 -11.84 13.98
CA ASN A 292 -2.73 -10.64 13.52
C ASN A 292 -1.25 -10.76 13.90
N VAL A 293 -0.38 -10.92 12.92
CA VAL A 293 1.05 -11.16 13.15
C VAL A 293 1.86 -10.12 12.39
N ARG A 294 2.74 -9.44 13.11
CA ARG A 294 3.66 -8.46 12.56
C ARG A 294 5.10 -8.86 12.84
N HIS A 295 5.94 -8.95 11.82
CA HIS A 295 7.34 -9.37 11.92
C HIS A 295 7.51 -10.75 12.59
N GLY A 296 7.48 -11.83 11.81
CA GLY A 296 7.73 -13.18 12.29
C GLY A 296 7.36 -14.26 11.29
N ALA A 297 7.62 -15.52 11.60
CA ALA A 297 7.20 -16.65 10.78
C ALA A 297 5.97 -17.34 11.38
N VAL A 298 4.98 -17.68 10.56
CA VAL A 298 3.80 -18.46 10.94
C VAL A 298 3.80 -19.78 10.20
N LYS A 299 3.84 -20.88 10.95
CA LYS A 299 3.75 -22.24 10.44
C LYS A 299 2.44 -22.88 10.89
N LEU A 300 1.51 -23.03 9.96
CA LEU A 300 0.20 -23.63 10.22
C LEU A 300 0.29 -25.15 10.35
N ALA A 301 -0.55 -25.69 11.24
CA ALA A 301 -0.73 -27.13 11.37
C ALA A 301 -1.46 -27.72 10.16
N GLU A 302 -1.36 -29.03 9.98
CA GLU A 302 -2.16 -29.73 8.98
C GLU A 302 -3.66 -29.71 9.35
N ASN A 303 -4.51 -29.59 8.32
CA ASN A 303 -5.98 -29.62 8.41
C ASN A 303 -6.58 -28.51 9.29
N THR A 304 -5.94 -27.36 9.37
CA THR A 304 -6.55 -26.13 9.89
C THR A 304 -7.65 -25.65 8.94
N LYS A 305 -8.76 -25.17 9.50
CA LYS A 305 -9.93 -24.71 8.72
C LYS A 305 -10.41 -23.36 9.23
N ASN A 306 -11.03 -22.59 8.33
CA ASN A 306 -11.72 -21.32 8.62
C ASN A 306 -10.81 -20.34 9.38
N ILE A 307 -9.64 -20.08 8.80
CA ILE A 307 -8.63 -19.20 9.37
C ILE A 307 -8.91 -17.76 8.94
N ASN A 308 -8.82 -16.82 9.87
CA ASN A 308 -8.77 -15.39 9.57
C ASN A 308 -7.40 -14.85 9.97
N ALA A 309 -6.56 -14.54 8.98
CA ALA A 309 -5.17 -14.13 9.22
C ALA A 309 -4.86 -12.78 8.58
N LYS A 310 -4.26 -11.88 9.36
CA LYS A 310 -3.61 -10.65 8.89
C LYS A 310 -2.12 -10.75 9.18
N LEU A 311 -1.31 -10.77 8.13
CA LEU A 311 0.13 -10.96 8.22
C LEU A 311 0.82 -9.74 7.62
N SER A 312 1.69 -9.08 8.38
CA SER A 312 2.47 -7.94 7.90
C SER A 312 3.95 -8.18 8.16
N TYR A 313 4.77 -8.08 7.12
CA TYR A 313 6.20 -8.42 7.17
C TYR A 313 6.45 -9.79 7.81
N SER A 314 5.58 -10.76 7.53
CA SER A 314 5.57 -12.07 8.20
C SER A 314 5.45 -13.20 7.19
N THR A 315 6.25 -14.23 7.35
CA THR A 315 6.27 -15.37 6.41
C THR A 315 5.20 -16.38 6.77
N LEU A 316 4.37 -16.80 5.81
CA LEU A 316 3.37 -17.86 6.01
C LEU A 316 3.82 -19.18 5.37
N TRP A 317 3.85 -20.23 6.18
CA TRP A 317 4.05 -21.62 5.72
C TRP A 317 2.84 -22.47 6.07
N ALA A 318 2.24 -23.09 5.06
CA ALA A 318 1.10 -23.97 5.26
C ALA A 318 1.17 -25.23 4.38
N THR A 319 1.02 -26.41 4.99
CA THR A 319 0.87 -27.66 4.22
C THR A 319 -0.49 -27.71 3.52
N THR A 320 -1.56 -27.30 4.21
CA THR A 320 -2.91 -27.30 3.65
C THR A 320 -3.71 -26.16 4.23
N ILE A 321 -4.45 -25.46 3.36
CA ILE A 321 -5.43 -24.43 3.74
C ILE A 321 -6.79 -24.91 3.25
N ASP A 322 -7.76 -24.92 4.17
CA ASP A 322 -9.12 -25.42 3.90
C ASP A 322 -10.15 -24.56 4.65
N GLY A 323 -11.42 -24.67 4.26
CA GLY A 323 -12.50 -23.85 4.79
C GLY A 323 -12.91 -22.71 3.86
N ASP A 324 -14.20 -22.61 3.60
CA ASP A 324 -14.83 -21.57 2.78
C ASP A 324 -14.83 -20.19 3.47
N GLU A 325 -14.83 -20.16 4.81
CA GLU A 325 -14.69 -18.94 5.61
C GLU A 325 -13.22 -18.48 5.76
N THR A 326 -12.26 -19.17 5.15
CA THR A 326 -10.84 -18.80 5.28
C THR A 326 -10.52 -17.52 4.52
N THR A 327 -9.96 -16.54 5.24
CA THR A 327 -9.49 -15.26 4.71
C THR A 327 -8.07 -14.99 5.20
N ILE A 328 -7.15 -14.84 4.27
CA ILE A 328 -5.74 -14.53 4.57
C ILE A 328 -5.38 -13.25 3.85
N THR A 329 -5.01 -12.22 4.61
CA THR A 329 -4.52 -10.93 4.11
C THR A 329 -3.05 -10.81 4.48
N THR A 330 -2.19 -10.65 3.47
CA THR A 330 -0.74 -10.56 3.63
C THR A 330 -0.22 -9.26 3.03
N SER A 331 0.68 -8.59 3.74
CA SER A 331 1.32 -7.36 3.28
C SER A 331 2.83 -7.45 3.46
N TYR A 332 3.61 -7.25 2.39
CA TYR A 332 5.07 -7.41 2.42
C TYR A 332 5.53 -8.76 2.99
N SER A 333 4.80 -9.82 2.66
CA SER A 333 4.82 -11.07 3.42
C SER A 333 4.87 -12.26 2.45
N PRO A 334 5.97 -13.05 2.45
CA PRO A 334 6.04 -14.25 1.63
C PRO A 334 5.02 -15.29 2.07
N VAL A 335 4.41 -15.99 1.11
CA VAL A 335 3.38 -17.00 1.35
C VAL A 335 3.74 -18.27 0.59
N ARG A 336 3.92 -19.37 1.30
CA ARG A 336 4.21 -20.69 0.72
C ARG A 336 3.18 -21.71 1.18
N VAL A 337 2.36 -22.17 0.23
CA VAL A 337 1.27 -23.10 0.51
C VAL A 337 1.36 -24.31 -0.41
N LYS A 338 1.47 -25.51 0.19
CA LYS A 338 1.53 -26.76 -0.61
C LYS A 338 0.19 -27.10 -1.23
N ARG A 339 -0.92 -26.91 -0.51
CA ARG A 339 -2.26 -27.23 -1.01
C ARG A 339 -3.31 -26.24 -0.51
N TRP A 340 -3.93 -25.52 -1.44
CA TRP A 340 -5.02 -24.58 -1.17
C TRP A 340 -6.35 -25.19 -1.64
N ASN A 341 -7.22 -25.58 -0.71
CA ASN A 341 -8.50 -26.20 -1.07
C ASN A 341 -9.61 -25.15 -1.28
N TYR A 342 -9.75 -24.22 -0.33
CA TYR A 342 -10.79 -23.18 -0.30
C TYR A 342 -10.27 -21.96 0.47
N GLY A 343 -10.74 -20.77 0.08
CA GLY A 343 -10.50 -19.53 0.80
C GLY A 343 -10.18 -18.33 -0.10
N LEU A 344 -10.05 -17.17 0.54
CA LEU A 344 -9.61 -15.92 -0.05
C LEU A 344 -8.17 -15.60 0.38
N LEU A 345 -7.31 -15.33 -0.59
CA LEU A 345 -5.97 -14.80 -0.39
C LEU A 345 -5.90 -13.38 -0.93
N GLN A 346 -5.57 -12.41 -0.08
CA GLN A 346 -5.22 -11.07 -0.47
C GLN A 346 -3.73 -10.86 -0.20
N ALA A 347 -2.96 -10.58 -1.24
CA ALA A 347 -1.53 -10.34 -1.15
C ALA A 347 -1.21 -8.94 -1.68
N ASP A 348 -0.68 -8.09 -0.81
CA ASP A 348 -0.30 -6.72 -1.16
C ASP A 348 1.22 -6.56 -0.97
N TYR A 349 1.91 -6.07 -2.00
CA TYR A 349 3.36 -5.81 -1.98
C TYR A 349 4.22 -7.02 -1.57
N SER A 350 3.83 -8.24 -1.95
CA SER A 350 4.46 -9.48 -1.53
C SER A 350 5.23 -10.13 -2.69
N ASP A 351 6.55 -10.21 -2.56
CA ASP A 351 7.44 -10.64 -3.66
C ASP A 351 7.52 -12.17 -3.87
N ASP A 352 6.95 -12.98 -2.97
CA ASP A 352 7.01 -14.44 -3.07
C ASP A 352 5.70 -15.05 -2.57
N VAL A 353 4.72 -15.20 -3.48
CA VAL A 353 3.48 -15.93 -3.25
C VAL A 353 3.51 -17.22 -4.08
N ASP A 354 3.93 -18.31 -3.45
CA ASP A 354 4.06 -19.63 -4.05
C ASP A 354 2.93 -20.57 -3.58
N LEU A 355 2.07 -20.95 -4.53
CA LEU A 355 0.96 -21.88 -4.34
C LEU A 355 1.18 -23.13 -5.21
N ASN A 356 1.44 -24.27 -4.57
CA ASN A 356 1.77 -25.48 -5.32
C ASN A 356 0.52 -26.14 -5.95
N GLU A 357 -0.44 -26.60 -5.16
CA GLU A 357 -1.72 -27.14 -5.66
C GLU A 357 -2.92 -26.30 -5.22
N VAL A 358 -3.75 -25.86 -6.15
CA VAL A 358 -4.91 -24.99 -5.88
C VAL A 358 -6.20 -25.62 -6.39
N LEU A 359 -7.17 -25.87 -5.51
CA LEU A 359 -8.49 -26.41 -5.85
C LEU A 359 -9.51 -25.30 -6.13
N ASN A 360 -9.83 -24.47 -5.12
CA ASN A 360 -10.71 -23.31 -5.24
C ASN A 360 -10.07 -22.11 -4.56
N LEU A 361 -9.76 -21.08 -5.32
CA LEU A 361 -9.08 -19.88 -4.82
C LEU A 361 -9.77 -18.62 -5.31
N ARG A 362 -9.98 -17.68 -4.38
CA ARG A 362 -10.17 -16.27 -4.71
C ARG A 362 -8.91 -15.51 -4.34
N LEU A 363 -8.22 -14.96 -5.32
CA LEU A 363 -6.96 -14.24 -5.14
C LEU A 363 -7.16 -12.77 -5.52
N SER A 364 -6.68 -11.88 -4.66
CA SER A 364 -6.49 -10.46 -4.96
C SER A 364 -5.03 -10.12 -4.69
N ALA A 365 -4.29 -9.78 -5.74
CA ALA A 365 -2.87 -9.47 -5.66
C ALA A 365 -2.60 -8.04 -6.15
N THR A 366 -1.98 -7.21 -5.31
CA THR A 366 -1.54 -5.86 -5.66
C THR A 366 -0.02 -5.79 -5.53
N SER A 367 0.69 -5.45 -6.61
CA SER A 367 2.15 -5.34 -6.60
C SER A 367 2.85 -6.55 -5.96
N SER A 368 2.38 -7.74 -6.32
CA SER A 368 2.85 -8.99 -5.75
C SER A 368 3.15 -9.99 -6.84
N ASP A 369 4.16 -10.83 -6.60
CA ASP A 369 4.62 -11.84 -7.53
C ASP A 369 3.97 -13.17 -7.15
N VAL A 370 3.07 -13.65 -8.01
CA VAL A 370 2.27 -14.85 -7.72
C VAL A 370 2.64 -15.99 -8.67
N THR A 371 3.02 -17.12 -8.09
CA THR A 371 3.23 -18.38 -8.81
C THR A 371 2.23 -19.43 -8.34
N ILE A 372 1.45 -19.98 -9.28
CA ILE A 372 0.57 -21.12 -9.08
C ILE A 372 1.13 -22.28 -9.90
N HIS A 373 1.63 -23.33 -9.24
CA HIS A 373 2.19 -24.47 -9.96
C HIS A 373 1.13 -25.33 -10.63
N LYS A 374 0.01 -25.60 -9.95
CA LYS A 374 -1.06 -26.44 -10.48
C LYS A 374 -2.44 -26.00 -10.01
N LEU A 375 -3.31 -25.66 -10.95
CA LEU A 375 -4.71 -25.30 -10.70
C LEU A 375 -5.63 -26.47 -11.06
N LEU A 376 -6.50 -26.89 -10.13
CA LEU A 376 -7.25 -28.14 -10.22
C LEU A 376 -8.72 -27.97 -10.62
N LYS A 377 -9.43 -26.96 -10.11
CA LYS A 377 -10.88 -26.81 -10.33
C LYS A 377 -11.34 -25.39 -10.67
N HIS A 378 -11.35 -24.50 -9.69
CA HIS A 378 -11.89 -23.16 -9.83
C HIS A 378 -10.90 -22.11 -9.34
N ALA A 379 -10.78 -21.00 -10.05
CA ALA A 379 -10.04 -19.85 -9.56
C ALA A 379 -10.66 -18.55 -10.03
N ILE A 380 -10.69 -17.56 -9.14
CA ILE A 380 -11.01 -16.17 -9.44
C ILE A 380 -9.80 -15.36 -9.01
N ILE A 381 -9.06 -14.82 -9.97
CA ILE A 381 -7.78 -14.15 -9.73
C ILE A 381 -7.89 -12.71 -10.22
N HIS A 382 -7.62 -11.77 -9.32
CA HIS A 382 -7.50 -10.36 -9.64
C HIS A 382 -6.08 -9.91 -9.33
N THR A 383 -5.34 -9.47 -10.34
CA THR A 383 -3.95 -9.01 -10.17
C THR A 383 -3.78 -7.61 -10.73
N LYS A 384 -3.16 -6.73 -9.94
CA LYS A 384 -2.79 -5.37 -10.35
C LYS A 384 -1.31 -5.15 -10.11
N MET A 385 -0.58 -4.71 -11.14
CA MET A 385 0.82 -4.29 -11.05
C MET A 385 1.80 -5.35 -10.50
N GLY A 386 1.66 -6.62 -10.87
CA GLY A 386 2.62 -7.68 -10.51
C GLY A 386 2.47 -8.91 -11.41
N PRO A 387 3.54 -9.71 -11.61
CA PRO A 387 3.51 -10.88 -12.47
C PRO A 387 2.64 -12.00 -11.89
N LEU A 388 1.87 -12.64 -12.76
CA LEU A 388 1.11 -13.86 -12.46
C LEU A 388 1.61 -15.02 -13.32
N LYS A 389 2.07 -16.09 -12.69
CA LYS A 389 2.51 -17.31 -13.38
C LYS A 389 1.66 -18.51 -12.99
N ILE A 390 1.05 -19.15 -13.99
CA ILE A 390 0.30 -20.40 -13.83
C ILE A 390 0.99 -21.48 -14.67
N ASN A 391 1.67 -22.42 -14.02
CA ASN A 391 2.50 -23.42 -14.70
C ASN A 391 1.70 -24.63 -15.23
N ALA A 392 0.52 -24.91 -14.67
CA ALA A 392 -0.32 -26.00 -15.14
C ALA A 392 -1.78 -25.83 -14.72
N ILE A 393 -2.70 -26.16 -15.62
CA ILE A 393 -4.12 -26.33 -15.33
C ILE A 393 -4.47 -27.82 -15.49
N SER A 394 -5.21 -28.37 -14.55
CA SER A 394 -5.66 -29.77 -14.59
C SER A 394 -6.77 -29.98 -15.60
N ASP A 395 -6.76 -31.10 -16.30
CA ASP A 395 -7.83 -31.51 -17.25
C ASP A 395 -9.24 -31.62 -16.63
N SER A 396 -9.34 -31.66 -15.31
CA SER A 396 -10.60 -31.69 -14.57
C SER A 396 -11.09 -30.31 -14.10
N PHE A 397 -10.48 -29.22 -14.58
CA PHE A 397 -10.90 -27.88 -14.21
C PHE A 397 -12.32 -27.56 -14.69
N LYS A 398 -12.92 -26.52 -14.12
CA LYS A 398 -14.27 -26.07 -14.48
C LYS A 398 -14.27 -24.63 -14.94
N ASP A 399 -13.97 -23.70 -14.04
CA ASP A 399 -14.10 -22.27 -14.33
C ASP A 399 -12.91 -21.50 -13.79
N ILE A 400 -12.26 -20.74 -14.66
CA ILE A 400 -11.12 -19.88 -14.32
C ILE A 400 -11.45 -18.48 -14.80
N ASP A 401 -11.53 -17.53 -13.87
CA ASP A 401 -11.70 -16.11 -14.14
C ASP A 401 -10.42 -15.38 -13.70
N ILE A 402 -9.75 -14.75 -14.66
CA ILE A 402 -8.54 -13.97 -14.41
C ILE A 402 -8.76 -12.55 -14.91
N SER A 403 -8.58 -11.58 -14.01
CA SER A 403 -8.56 -10.16 -14.32
C SER A 403 -7.20 -9.59 -13.99
N ILE A 404 -6.50 -9.05 -15.00
CA ILE A 404 -5.16 -8.51 -14.88
C ILE A 404 -5.08 -7.06 -15.37
N GLU A 405 -4.42 -6.20 -14.58
CA GLU A 405 -4.26 -4.76 -14.87
C GLU A 405 -2.81 -4.29 -14.65
N ASN A 406 -2.24 -3.61 -15.65
CA ASN A 406 -0.87 -3.08 -15.64
C ASN A 406 0.19 -4.13 -15.22
N ALA A 407 0.06 -5.37 -15.72
CA ALA A 407 0.81 -6.51 -15.23
C ALA A 407 1.10 -7.54 -16.34
N GLU A 408 1.93 -8.53 -16.04
CA GLU A 408 2.29 -9.60 -16.95
C GLU A 408 1.73 -10.93 -16.46
N MET A 409 1.19 -11.74 -17.38
CA MET A 409 0.72 -13.09 -17.08
C MET A 409 1.36 -14.11 -18.00
N THR A 410 1.83 -15.21 -17.43
CA THR A 410 2.14 -16.44 -18.16
C THR A 410 1.23 -17.56 -17.69
N CYS A 411 0.56 -18.24 -18.61
CA CYS A 411 -0.32 -19.37 -18.30
C CYS A 411 -0.12 -20.51 -19.30
N ASP A 412 0.14 -21.70 -18.77
CA ASP A 412 0.23 -22.93 -19.55
C ASP A 412 -1.17 -23.57 -19.63
N LEU A 413 -1.69 -23.72 -20.85
CA LEU A 413 -3.05 -24.16 -21.14
C LEU A 413 -3.18 -25.69 -20.98
N PRO A 414 -4.36 -26.20 -20.55
CA PRO A 414 -4.57 -27.63 -20.40
C PRO A 414 -4.79 -28.31 -21.76
N GLN A 415 -4.51 -29.61 -21.83
CA GLN A 415 -4.73 -30.40 -23.06
C GLN A 415 -6.20 -30.82 -23.24
N SER A 416 -7.00 -30.74 -22.18
CA SER A 416 -8.45 -31.01 -22.20
C SER A 416 -9.27 -30.03 -23.04
N ASP A 417 -10.55 -30.35 -23.26
CA ASP A 417 -11.49 -29.49 -23.98
C ASP A 417 -11.94 -28.28 -23.14
N PHE A 418 -11.85 -27.08 -23.70
CA PHE A 418 -12.25 -25.84 -23.02
C PHE A 418 -12.70 -24.75 -23.98
N VAL A 419 -13.47 -23.80 -23.48
CA VAL A 419 -13.81 -22.54 -24.14
C VAL A 419 -13.03 -21.42 -23.48
N ILE A 420 -12.41 -20.56 -24.30
CA ILE A 420 -11.64 -19.41 -23.82
C ILE A 420 -12.22 -18.12 -24.37
N THR A 421 -12.37 -17.14 -23.48
CA THR A 421 -12.76 -15.78 -23.83
C THR A 421 -11.76 -14.80 -23.24
N ILE A 422 -11.09 -14.04 -24.10
CA ILE A 422 -10.07 -13.06 -23.72
C ILE A 422 -10.58 -11.68 -24.09
N ASN A 423 -10.82 -10.85 -23.10
CA ASN A 423 -11.21 -9.47 -23.27
C ASN A 423 -9.99 -8.58 -23.03
N GLN A 424 -9.61 -7.78 -24.02
CA GLN A 424 -8.39 -7.01 -24.00
C GLN A 424 -8.65 -5.54 -24.24
N THR A 425 -8.11 -4.70 -23.37
CA THR A 425 -8.03 -3.25 -23.55
C THR A 425 -6.56 -2.87 -23.63
N MET A 426 -6.10 -2.39 -24.80
CA MET A 426 -4.73 -1.91 -25.02
C MET A 426 -3.64 -2.85 -24.47
N SER A 427 -3.84 -4.15 -24.64
CA SER A 427 -2.98 -5.21 -24.09
C SER A 427 -2.30 -6.00 -25.21
N LYS A 428 -1.16 -6.62 -24.90
CA LYS A 428 -0.48 -7.55 -25.82
C LYS A 428 -0.89 -8.99 -25.48
N LEU A 429 -1.11 -9.81 -26.51
CA LEU A 429 -1.40 -11.23 -26.36
C LEU A 429 -0.45 -12.05 -27.22
N THR A 430 0.20 -13.02 -26.59
CA THR A 430 0.92 -14.10 -27.27
C THR A 430 0.15 -15.39 -27.05
N THR A 431 -0.19 -16.08 -28.14
CA THR A 431 -0.98 -17.33 -28.12
C THR A 431 -0.25 -18.44 -28.85
N PRO A 432 -0.46 -19.70 -28.48
CA PRO A 432 0.11 -20.83 -29.20
C PRO A 432 -0.53 -20.96 -30.59
N PRO A 433 0.20 -21.43 -31.61
CA PRO A 433 -0.30 -21.53 -32.99
C PRO A 433 -1.52 -22.45 -33.16
N SER A 434 -1.71 -23.37 -32.23
CA SER A 434 -2.79 -24.36 -32.19
C SER A 434 -4.15 -23.76 -31.84
N LEU A 435 -4.18 -22.59 -31.18
CA LEU A 435 -5.41 -22.00 -30.67
C LEU A 435 -6.03 -21.03 -31.68
N ALA A 436 -7.05 -21.49 -32.40
CA ALA A 436 -7.83 -20.64 -33.28
C ALA A 436 -8.73 -19.69 -32.46
N LEU A 437 -8.53 -18.38 -32.62
CA LEU A 437 -9.28 -17.34 -31.93
C LEU A 437 -10.04 -16.47 -32.93
N ASP A 438 -11.36 -16.41 -32.76
CA ASP A 438 -12.23 -15.48 -33.46
C ASP A 438 -12.13 -14.10 -32.81
N ARG A 439 -11.77 -13.10 -33.61
CA ARG A 439 -11.55 -11.73 -33.13
C ARG A 439 -12.75 -10.85 -33.43
N THR A 440 -13.34 -10.29 -32.38
CA THR A 440 -14.36 -9.24 -32.47
C THR A 440 -13.83 -7.95 -31.84
N GLN A 441 -13.73 -6.89 -32.62
CA GLN A 441 -13.28 -5.58 -32.11
C GLN A 441 -14.46 -4.63 -31.92
N LYS A 442 -14.54 -4.01 -30.73
CA LYS A 442 -15.45 -2.90 -30.42
C LYS A 442 -14.61 -1.75 -29.87
N ASP A 443 -14.37 -0.73 -30.70
CA ASP A 443 -13.54 0.43 -30.39
C ASP A 443 -12.12 0.06 -29.88
N LYS A 444 -11.81 0.43 -28.63
CA LYS A 444 -10.54 0.18 -27.93
C LYS A 444 -10.47 -1.21 -27.28
N ASN A 445 -11.57 -1.96 -27.28
CA ASN A 445 -11.66 -3.30 -26.70
C ASN A 445 -11.66 -4.36 -27.80
N VAL A 446 -10.83 -5.38 -27.61
CA VAL A 446 -10.75 -6.55 -28.48
C VAL A 446 -11.20 -7.75 -27.67
N VAL A 447 -12.27 -8.41 -28.12
CA VAL A 447 -12.74 -9.67 -27.56
C VAL A 447 -12.30 -10.79 -28.48
N LEU A 448 -11.57 -11.76 -27.95
CA LEU A 448 -11.13 -12.95 -28.62
C LEU A 448 -11.86 -14.14 -28.00
N THR A 449 -12.53 -14.93 -28.82
CA THR A 449 -13.20 -16.15 -28.38
C THR A 449 -12.63 -17.33 -29.13
N GLY A 450 -12.38 -18.43 -28.44
CA GLY A 450 -11.96 -19.67 -29.08
C GLY A 450 -12.24 -20.86 -28.20
N TYR A 451 -11.79 -22.01 -28.66
CA TYR A 451 -11.96 -23.26 -27.94
C TYR A 451 -10.83 -24.22 -28.28
N ASN A 452 -10.59 -25.15 -27.37
CA ASN A 452 -9.77 -26.32 -27.61
C ASN A 452 -10.69 -27.55 -27.67
N GLN A 453 -10.58 -28.34 -28.74
CA GLN A 453 -11.35 -29.57 -29.04
C GLN A 453 -12.88 -29.43 -29.15
N ASN A 454 -13.57 -28.72 -28.25
CA ASN A 454 -15.03 -28.63 -28.20
C ASN A 454 -15.53 -27.23 -27.83
N ILE A 455 -16.35 -26.63 -28.69
CA ILE A 455 -16.99 -25.31 -28.49
C ILE A 455 -18.07 -25.30 -27.40
N ASN A 456 -18.65 -26.46 -27.08
CA ASN A 456 -19.67 -26.62 -26.03
C ASN A 456 -19.09 -27.30 -24.77
N SER A 457 -17.79 -27.16 -24.53
CA SER A 457 -17.17 -27.67 -23.30
C SER A 457 -17.83 -27.03 -22.07
N SER A 458 -18.01 -27.81 -21.00
CA SER A 458 -18.43 -27.29 -19.71
C SER A 458 -17.29 -26.59 -18.95
N ARG A 459 -16.10 -26.47 -19.55
CA ARG A 459 -14.92 -25.84 -18.96
C ARG A 459 -14.66 -24.50 -19.62
N SER A 460 -14.53 -23.47 -18.79
CA SER A 460 -14.39 -22.09 -19.25
C SER A 460 -13.14 -21.41 -18.66
N ILE A 461 -12.44 -20.67 -19.52
CA ILE A 461 -11.34 -19.78 -19.14
C ILE A 461 -11.72 -18.38 -19.61
N TYR A 462 -11.88 -17.46 -18.66
CA TYR A 462 -12.14 -16.06 -18.92
C TYR A 462 -10.93 -15.24 -18.50
N ILE A 463 -10.39 -14.44 -19.41
CA ILE A 463 -9.24 -13.58 -19.17
C ILE A 463 -9.63 -12.14 -19.53
N ASN A 464 -9.56 -11.24 -18.57
CA ASN A 464 -9.76 -9.81 -18.77
C ASN A 464 -8.43 -9.08 -18.54
N SER A 465 -7.91 -8.46 -19.58
CA SER A 465 -6.58 -7.85 -19.59
C SER A 465 -6.70 -6.36 -19.92
N LYS A 466 -6.16 -5.49 -19.06
CA LYS A 466 -6.13 -4.04 -19.26
C LYS A 466 -4.70 -3.50 -19.13
N TYR A 467 -4.17 -2.96 -20.21
CA TYR A 467 -2.79 -2.41 -20.25
C TYR A 467 -1.73 -3.44 -19.80
N SER A 468 -1.95 -4.70 -20.14
CA SER A 468 -1.19 -5.85 -19.62
C SER A 468 -0.61 -6.69 -20.76
N GLU A 469 0.34 -7.55 -20.43
CA GLU A 469 0.88 -8.56 -21.36
C GLU A 469 0.43 -9.94 -20.91
N VAL A 470 -0.19 -10.69 -21.83
CA VAL A 470 -0.65 -12.06 -21.57
C VAL A 470 0.05 -13.01 -22.52
N VAL A 471 0.71 -14.01 -21.95
CA VAL A 471 1.42 -15.07 -22.67
C VAL A 471 0.76 -16.41 -22.34
N LEU A 472 0.10 -17.00 -23.33
CA LEU A 472 -0.48 -18.33 -23.24
C LEU A 472 0.47 -19.33 -23.91
N LYS A 473 0.74 -20.45 -23.24
CA LYS A 473 1.61 -21.54 -23.71
C LYS A 473 0.87 -22.88 -23.67
N GLU A 474 1.47 -23.91 -24.25
CA GLU A 474 0.98 -25.30 -24.23
C GLU A 474 1.87 -26.22 -23.41
#